data_AF-A0A5B9GIY0-F1
#
_entry.id   AF-A0A5B9GIY0-F1
#
_cell.length_a   1.000
_cell.length_b   1.000
_cell.length_c   1.000
_cell.angle_alpha   90.00
_cell.angle_beta   90.00
_cell.angle_gamma   90.00
#
_symmetry.space_group_name_H-M   'P 1'
#
loop_
_entity.id
_entity.type
_entity.pdbx_description
1 polymer ?
#
loop_
_entity_poly.entity_id
_entity_poly.type
_entity_poly.pdbx_seq_one_letter_code
_entity_poly.pdbx_strand_id
1 'polypeptide(L)'
;MLSGPDMLTGEVFAHRLGLTVADLRNLEQAHAVLVLPGLSPRDVRYPAWQIDATGPPFPVLHALFDALGDSGWTIHRFLMQSNPELAGQTALETLRDGRGALALRRARSIAVGSFA
;
A
#
# COMPACT_ATOMS: atom_id res chain seq x y z
N MET A 1 4.68 -11.73 10.60
CA MET A 1 4.67 -11.02 11.89
C MET A 1 4.34 -9.56 11.63
N LEU A 2 3.31 -9.02 12.29
CA LEU A 2 2.76 -7.66 12.07
C LEU A 2 3.33 -6.61 13.05
N SER A 3 4.42 -6.93 13.73
CA SER A 3 4.89 -6.19 14.92
C SER A 3 6.28 -5.58 14.74
N GLY A 4 6.74 -5.42 13.49
CA GLY A 4 7.98 -4.70 13.21
C GLY A 4 7.82 -3.18 13.35
N PRO A 5 8.93 -2.42 13.48
CA PRO A 5 8.92 -0.94 13.53
C PRO A 5 8.27 -0.30 12.28
N ASP A 6 8.04 -1.09 11.24
CA ASP A 6 7.42 -0.70 9.98
C ASP A 6 5.88 -0.75 10.00
N MET A 7 5.22 -1.07 11.12
CA MET A 7 3.76 -1.17 11.22
C MET A 7 3.22 -0.19 12.26
N LEU A 8 2.73 0.96 11.78
CA LEU A 8 2.24 2.06 12.61
C LEU A 8 0.77 1.86 13.01
N THR A 9 0.36 2.46 14.13
CA THR A 9 -1.07 2.65 14.45
C THR A 9 -1.64 3.82 13.65
N GLY A 10 -2.97 3.91 13.57
CA GLY A 10 -3.64 5.01 12.85
C GLY A 10 -3.32 6.37 13.45
N GLU A 11 -3.23 6.48 14.78
CA GLU A 11 -2.87 7.73 15.47
C GLU A 11 -1.46 8.18 15.09
N VAL A 12 -0.48 7.27 15.12
CA VAL A 12 0.91 7.59 14.76
C VAL A 12 1.04 7.93 13.29
N PHE A 13 0.33 7.21 12.41
CA PHE A 13 0.34 7.46 10.97
C PHE A 13 -0.25 8.83 10.62
N ALA A 14 -1.45 9.13 11.14
CA ALA A 14 -2.11 10.43 10.94
C ALA A 14 -1.25 11.58 11.45
N HIS A 15 -0.69 11.45 12.67
CA HIS A 15 0.19 12.45 13.25
C HIS A 15 1.41 12.73 12.38
N ARG A 16 2.05 11.70 11.79
CA ARG A 16 3.21 11.88 10.90
C ARG A 16 2.88 12.59 9.59
N LEU A 17 1.64 12.51 9.13
CA LEU A 17 1.14 13.26 7.96
C LEU A 17 0.62 14.66 8.31
N GLY A 18 0.60 15.04 9.59
CA GLY A 18 -0.03 16.29 10.05
C GLY A 18 -1.56 16.29 9.91
N LEU A 19 -2.18 15.10 9.95
CA LEU A 19 -3.61 14.88 9.76
C LEU A 19 -4.29 14.45 11.06
N THR A 20 -5.62 14.60 11.11
CA THR A 20 -6.44 13.97 12.16
C THR A 20 -6.75 12.51 11.80
N VAL A 21 -7.19 11.72 12.79
CA VAL A 21 -7.68 10.35 12.55
C VAL A 21 -8.93 10.36 11.65
N ALA A 22 -9.75 11.43 11.70
CA ALA A 22 -10.90 11.59 10.82
C ALA A 22 -10.47 11.81 9.36
N ASP A 23 -9.44 12.62 9.12
CA ASP A 23 -8.87 12.80 7.78
C ASP A 23 -8.27 11.50 7.25
N LEU A 24 -7.56 10.74 8.11
CA LEU A 24 -7.03 9.43 7.76
C LEU A 24 -8.15 8.47 7.33
N ARG A 25 -9.30 8.49 8.01
CA ARG A 25 -10.46 7.67 7.62
C ARG A 25 -10.98 8.03 6.22
N ASN A 26 -11.00 9.30 5.86
CA ASN A 26 -11.40 9.74 4.52
C ASN A 26 -10.41 9.22 3.46
N LEU A 27 -9.11 9.21 3.76
CA LEU A 27 -8.09 8.65 2.87
C LEU A 27 -8.22 7.13 2.70
N GLU A 28 -8.59 6.41 3.76
CA GLU A 28 -8.86 4.97 3.68
C GLU A 28 -10.03 4.68 2.75
N GLN A 29 -11.15 5.41 2.90
CA GLN A 29 -12.32 5.25 2.06
C GLN A 29 -12.06 5.61 0.59
N ALA A 30 -11.13 6.54 0.34
CA ALA A 30 -10.69 6.91 -1.00
C ALA A 30 -9.64 5.94 -1.59
N HIS A 31 -9.21 4.91 -0.85
CA HIS A 31 -8.08 4.04 -1.22
C HIS A 31 -6.78 4.81 -1.49
N ALA A 32 -6.62 5.97 -0.85
CA ALA A 32 -5.41 6.80 -0.91
C ALA A 32 -4.33 6.33 0.06
N VAL A 33 -4.68 5.49 1.04
CA VAL A 33 -3.76 4.84 1.98
C VAL A 33 -4.06 3.34 2.07
N LEU A 34 -3.03 2.58 2.38
CA LEU A 34 -3.10 1.15 2.63
C LEU A 34 -3.28 0.90 4.13
N VAL A 35 -4.33 0.17 4.46
CA VAL A 35 -4.61 -0.34 5.81
C VAL A 35 -4.54 -1.86 5.83
N LEU A 36 -3.86 -2.41 6.84
CA LEU A 36 -3.74 -3.84 7.07
C LEU A 36 -4.62 -4.24 8.26
N PRO A 37 -5.76 -4.91 8.04
CA PRO A 37 -6.57 -5.41 9.14
C PRO A 37 -5.83 -6.57 9.84
N GLY A 38 -5.76 -6.49 11.17
CA GLY A 38 -5.21 -7.53 12.04
C GLY A 38 -6.26 -8.54 12.49
N LEU A 39 -6.01 -9.19 13.62
CA LEU A 39 -6.88 -10.26 14.16
C LEU A 39 -8.23 -9.75 14.69
N SER A 40 -8.38 -8.44 14.85
CA SER A 40 -9.60 -7.81 15.33
C SER A 40 -9.87 -6.51 14.57
N PRO A 41 -11.13 -6.07 14.44
CA PRO A 41 -11.46 -4.85 13.69
C PRO A 41 -10.78 -3.56 14.20
N ARG A 42 -10.40 -3.55 15.49
CA ARG A 42 -9.65 -2.43 16.10
C ARG A 42 -8.13 -2.55 15.92
N ASP A 43 -7.65 -3.72 15.51
CA ASP A 43 -6.24 -4.00 15.34
C ASP A 43 -5.82 -3.73 13.89
N VAL A 44 -5.90 -2.47 13.46
CA VAL A 44 -5.44 -2.06 12.13
C VAL A 44 -4.01 -1.56 12.19
N ARG A 45 -3.25 -1.80 11.12
CA ARG A 45 -1.86 -1.34 10.98
C ARG A 45 -1.64 -0.65 9.65
N TYR A 46 -0.76 0.35 9.66
CA TYR A 46 -0.39 1.14 8.50
C TYR A 46 1.11 0.94 8.27
N PRO A 47 1.50 0.36 7.13
CA PRO A 47 2.91 0.23 6.83
C PRO A 47 3.62 1.60 6.75
N ALA A 48 4.74 1.74 7.46
CA ALA A 48 5.48 2.99 7.60
C ALA A 48 6.10 3.48 6.29
N TRP A 49 6.36 2.57 5.34
CA TRP A 49 6.92 2.91 4.02
C TRP A 49 6.02 3.83 3.19
N GLN A 50 4.74 3.99 3.55
CA GLN A 50 3.80 4.87 2.84
C GLN A 50 4.10 6.35 3.04
N ILE A 51 4.92 6.69 4.04
CA ILE A 51 5.15 8.06 4.49
C ILE A 51 6.64 8.39 4.66
N ASP A 52 7.55 7.52 4.22
CA ASP A 52 9.00 7.80 4.28
C ASP A 52 9.49 8.58 3.04
N ALA A 53 10.53 9.40 3.27
CA ALA A 53 11.38 10.20 2.35
C ALA A 53 10.74 11.07 1.24
N THR A 54 9.63 10.66 0.63
CA THR A 54 9.00 11.29 -0.52
C THR A 54 7.74 12.11 -0.17
N GLY A 55 7.29 12.08 1.09
CA GLY A 55 6.11 12.81 1.54
C GLY A 55 4.82 11.98 1.46
N PRO A 56 3.75 12.46 0.79
CA PRO A 56 2.42 11.84 0.83
C PRO A 56 2.39 10.41 0.24
N PRO A 57 1.34 9.63 0.56
CA PRO A 57 1.14 8.30 0.00
C PRO A 57 1.21 8.26 -1.52
N PHE A 58 1.65 7.13 -2.09
CA PHE A 58 1.81 6.99 -3.53
C PHE A 58 0.49 7.21 -4.28
N PRO A 59 0.43 8.13 -5.27
CA PRO A 59 -0.80 8.41 -6.02
C PRO A 59 -1.41 7.21 -6.74
N VAL A 60 -0.61 6.16 -6.99
CA VAL A 60 -1.03 4.95 -7.69
C VAL A 60 -1.81 3.97 -6.80
N LEU A 61 -1.87 4.17 -5.47
CA LEU A 61 -2.52 3.24 -4.55
C LEU A 61 -3.97 2.95 -4.94
N HIS A 62 -4.76 3.98 -5.25
CA HIS A 62 -6.15 3.81 -5.71
C HIS A 62 -6.25 2.87 -6.92
N ALA A 63 -5.39 3.06 -7.93
CA ALA A 63 -5.38 2.21 -9.12
C ALA A 63 -4.88 0.77 -8.84
N LEU A 64 -4.09 0.55 -7.78
CA LEU A 64 -3.72 -0.79 -7.34
C LEU A 64 -4.88 -1.51 -6.66
N PHE A 65 -5.68 -0.79 -5.87
CA PHE A 65 -6.95 -1.29 -5.32
C PHE A 65 -7.92 -1.66 -6.45
N ASP A 66 -8.10 -0.80 -7.46
CA ASP A 66 -8.95 -1.11 -8.62
C ASP A 66 -8.50 -2.38 -9.37
N ALA A 67 -7.19 -2.61 -9.46
CA ALA A 67 -6.63 -3.74 -10.20
C ALA A 67 -6.63 -5.06 -9.41
N LEU A 68 -6.33 -5.01 -8.11
CA LEU A 68 -6.10 -6.21 -7.28
C LEU A 68 -7.22 -6.48 -6.26
N GLY A 69 -8.19 -5.58 -6.17
CA GLY A 69 -9.31 -5.62 -5.22
C GLY A 69 -9.02 -4.93 -3.88
N ASP A 70 -10.05 -4.90 -3.03
CA ASP A 70 -10.10 -4.08 -1.80
C ASP A 70 -9.26 -4.62 -0.62
N SER A 71 -8.51 -5.70 -0.83
CA SER A 71 -7.72 -6.33 0.23
C SER A 71 -6.37 -5.64 0.38
N GLY A 72 -6.22 -4.82 1.43
CA GLY A 72 -4.94 -4.18 1.77
C GLY A 72 -3.78 -5.18 1.92
N TRP A 73 -4.07 -6.40 2.39
CA TRP A 73 -3.09 -7.49 2.46
C TRP A 73 -2.60 -7.97 1.09
N THR A 74 -3.51 -8.02 0.11
CA THR A 74 -3.17 -8.42 -1.26
C THR A 74 -2.24 -7.39 -1.89
N ILE A 75 -2.56 -6.11 -1.75
CA ILE A 75 -1.73 -5.03 -2.26
C ILE A 75 -0.38 -4.97 -1.53
N HIS A 76 -0.36 -5.10 -0.21
CA HIS A 76 0.89 -5.14 0.55
C HIS A 76 1.80 -6.28 0.11
N ARG A 77 1.25 -7.48 -0.06
CA ARG A 77 2.03 -8.64 -0.53
C ARG A 77 2.58 -8.40 -1.94
N PHE A 78 1.75 -7.88 -2.85
CA PHE A 78 2.18 -7.53 -4.20
C PHE A 78 3.34 -6.52 -4.17
N LEU A 79 3.25 -5.49 -3.33
CA LEU A 79 4.27 -4.45 -3.21
C LEU A 79 5.60 -4.97 -2.65
N MET A 80 5.54 -5.89 -1.68
CA MET A 80 6.73 -6.42 -1.01
C MET A 80 7.39 -7.61 -1.73
N GLN A 81 6.68 -8.28 -2.64
CA GLN A 81 7.22 -9.43 -3.35
C GLN A 81 8.14 -8.99 -4.50
N SER A 82 9.32 -9.63 -4.61
CA SER A 82 10.20 -9.45 -5.76
C SER A 82 9.50 -9.93 -7.04
N ASN A 83 9.56 -9.10 -8.08
CA ASN A 83 8.95 -9.39 -9.37
C ASN A 83 10.06 -9.52 -10.42
N PRO A 84 10.28 -10.70 -11.04
CA PRO A 84 11.26 -10.86 -12.12
C PRO A 84 11.02 -9.89 -13.30
N GLU A 85 9.74 -9.60 -13.59
CA GLU A 85 9.33 -8.63 -14.62
C GLU A 85 9.63 -7.16 -14.26
N LEU A 86 9.96 -6.88 -13.00
CA LEU A 86 10.46 -5.57 -12.54
C LEU A 86 11.98 -5.61 -12.36
N ALA A 87 12.69 -6.36 -13.21
CA ALA A 87 14.12 -6.57 -13.13
C ALA A 87 14.60 -7.14 -11.78
N GLY A 88 13.75 -7.95 -11.13
CA GLY A 88 14.02 -8.54 -9.81
C GLY A 88 13.71 -7.62 -8.62
N GLN A 89 13.36 -6.35 -8.87
CA GLN A 89 12.95 -5.41 -7.83
C GLN A 89 11.53 -5.74 -7.32
N THR A 90 11.22 -5.24 -6.14
CA THR A 90 9.87 -5.20 -5.60
C THR A 90 9.05 -4.10 -6.28
N ALA A 91 7.74 -4.25 -6.28
CA ALA A 91 6.87 -3.19 -6.77
C ALA A 91 6.97 -1.93 -5.88
N LEU A 92 7.22 -2.07 -4.56
CA LEU A 92 7.47 -0.94 -3.66
C LEU A 92 8.72 -0.13 -4.04
N GLU A 93 9.84 -0.78 -4.35
CA GLU A 93 11.05 -0.09 -4.83
C GLU A 93 10.77 0.66 -6.14
N THR A 94 10.00 0.05 -7.03
CA THR A 94 9.57 0.68 -8.28
C THR A 94 8.69 1.92 -8.02
N LEU A 95 7.83 1.90 -7.00
CA LEU A 95 7.06 3.08 -6.59
C LEU A 95 7.95 4.21 -6.07
N ARG A 96 8.92 3.87 -5.20
CA ARG A 96 9.88 4.83 -4.63
C ARG A 96 10.74 5.50 -5.70
N ASP A 97 11.08 4.79 -6.76
CA ASP A 97 11.82 5.33 -7.91
C ASP A 97 10.96 6.20 -8.85
N GLY A 98 9.72 6.52 -8.48
CA GLY A 98 8.79 7.31 -9.30
C GLY A 98 8.22 6.53 -10.51
N ARG A 99 8.48 5.23 -10.61
CA ARG A 99 8.06 4.38 -11.74
C ARG A 99 6.72 3.69 -11.48
N GLY A 100 5.80 4.37 -10.81
CA GLY A 100 4.51 3.82 -10.39
C GLY A 100 3.65 3.19 -11.50
N ALA A 101 3.75 3.72 -12.73
CA ALA A 101 3.07 3.15 -13.90
C ALA A 101 3.52 1.71 -14.23
N LEU A 102 4.80 1.37 -13.99
CA LEU A 102 5.33 0.02 -14.21
C LEU A 102 4.73 -0.96 -13.19
N ALA A 103 4.69 -0.57 -11.91
CA ALA A 103 4.06 -1.36 -10.86
C ALA A 103 2.57 -1.59 -11.13
N LEU A 104 1.84 -0.56 -11.54
CA LEU A 104 0.42 -0.69 -11.89
C LEU A 104 0.19 -1.62 -13.09
N ARG A 105 1.01 -1.52 -14.14
CA ARG A 105 0.91 -2.43 -15.28
C ARG A 105 1.11 -3.88 -14.86
N ARG A 106 2.06 -4.14 -13.97
CA ARG A 106 2.29 -5.49 -13.43
C ARG A 106 1.09 -5.98 -12.62
N ALA A 107 0.50 -5.13 -11.76
CA ALA A 107 -0.71 -5.46 -11.02
C ALA A 107 -1.86 -5.86 -11.94
N ARG A 108 -2.11 -5.09 -13.00
CA ARG A 108 -3.15 -5.41 -14.00
C ARG A 108 -2.86 -6.72 -14.74
N SER A 109 -1.60 -7.00 -15.07
CA SER A 109 -1.22 -8.27 -15.70
C SER A 109 -1.52 -9.47 -14.80
N ILE A 110 -1.28 -9.35 -13.49
CA ILE A 110 -1.63 -10.38 -12.51
C ILE A 110 -3.15 -10.57 -12.44
N ALA A 111 -3.90 -9.46 -12.39
CA ALA A 111 -5.35 -9.49 -12.34
C ALA A 111 -5.95 -10.22 -13.55
N VAL A 112 -5.47 -9.92 -14.77
CA VAL A 112 -5.92 -10.60 -16.00
C VAL A 112 -5.47 -12.06 -16.05
N GLY A 113 -4.24 -12.35 -15.63
CA GLY A 113 -3.69 -13.72 -15.65
C GLY A 113 -4.27 -14.65 -14.58
N SER A 114 -4.93 -14.12 -13.54
CA SER A 114 -5.55 -14.92 -12.47
C SER A 114 -6.91 -15.52 -12.87
N PHE A 115 -7.43 -15.21 -14.06
CA PHE A 115 -8.68 -15.76 -14.61
C PHE A 115 -8.47 -16.90 -15.61
N ALA A 116 -7.24 -17.41 -15.77
CA ALA A 116 -6.89 -18.49 -16.70
C ALA A 116 -6.53 -19.79 -15.99
#